data_AF-A0A369BF26-F1
#
_entry.id   AF-A0A369BF26-F1
#
_cell.length_a   1.000
_cell.length_b   1.000
_cell.length_c   1.000
_cell.angle_alpha   90.00
_cell.angle_beta   90.00
_cell.angle_gamma   90.00
#
_symmetry.space_group_name_H-M   'P 1'
#
loop_
_entity.id
_entity.type
_entity.pdbx_description
1 polymer ?
#
loop_
_entity_poly.entity_id
_entity_poly.type
_entity_poly.pdbx_seq_one_letter_code
_entity_poly.pdbx_strand_id
1 'polypeptide(L)'
;MIMNMPHNCNEKESPSRARKRNWNRQCYGEVGERFRFRPEYRHPCETVNESGTPPYSLIDWSTAKEAVLSPLHNLLAPPGLPCLTCGKMISGKVKGYPEICNSCYISIPWIASPRCDTCGRPVGCPDCSRTGKGPRHFVLNRSAVSYNAMMKEWLARYKFRGDESLGSVLSRMTGVAATRLIKELRVKSAPGKFHFDAVTYVPVSEERMLERGFNQARNLAEEAAAVLGSPLLDLLVRFRHTEKQSFKNRWQRLRDLQGIFRAAPGAEDLLQAFITRPTRNRFPYSIFSSESDYLNGERHSSLPIRLLLIDDVYTTGSTVNTCAAVLHEVCDLLGRQAEIYILTWARS
;
A
#
# COMPACT_ATOMS: atom_id res chain seq x y z
N MET A 1 -68.45 -18.34 -11.86
CA MET A 1 -67.22 -18.83 -11.18
C MET A 1 -66.50 -17.59 -10.65
N ILE A 2 -66.83 -16.97 -9.51
CA ILE A 2 -66.81 -17.42 -8.11
C ILE A 2 -65.57 -18.23 -7.75
N MET A 3 -64.57 -17.54 -7.19
CA MET A 3 -63.79 -17.87 -5.97
C MET A 3 -62.81 -16.69 -5.74
N ASN A 4 -63.19 -15.70 -4.93
CA ASN A 4 -62.91 -15.54 -3.49
C ASN A 4 -61.41 -15.34 -3.12
N MET A 5 -61.13 -14.13 -2.63
CA MET A 5 -59.94 -13.74 -1.85
C MET A 5 -59.90 -14.49 -0.48
N PRO A 6 -58.82 -14.35 0.31
CA PRO A 6 -58.83 -13.25 1.28
C PRO A 6 -57.50 -12.52 1.47
N HIS A 7 -57.65 -11.24 1.80
CA HIS A 7 -56.71 -10.43 2.56
C HIS A 7 -56.26 -11.13 3.86
N ASN A 8 -55.03 -10.86 4.29
CA ASN A 8 -54.77 -10.72 5.72
C ASN A 8 -53.75 -9.60 5.98
N CYS A 9 -54.23 -8.54 6.62
CA CYS A 9 -53.44 -7.62 7.42
C CYS A 9 -52.92 -8.37 8.64
N ASN A 10 -51.67 -8.13 9.03
CA ASN A 10 -51.35 -7.96 10.44
C ASN A 10 -50.16 -7.01 10.57
N GLU A 11 -50.50 -5.79 10.98
CA GLU A 11 -49.64 -4.96 11.82
C GLU A 11 -49.22 -5.76 13.05
N LYS A 12 -47.97 -5.60 13.50
CA LYS A 12 -47.65 -5.12 14.86
C LYS A 12 -46.13 -5.04 15.10
N GLU A 13 -45.75 -3.81 15.48
CA GLU A 13 -44.81 -3.49 16.54
C GLU A 13 -43.29 -3.60 16.30
N SER A 14 -42.71 -2.42 16.06
CA SER A 14 -41.41 -1.97 16.55
C SER A 14 -41.26 -2.13 18.08
N PRO A 15 -40.06 -2.37 18.61
CA PRO A 15 -39.26 -1.28 19.23
C PRO A 15 -37.74 -1.50 18.96
N SER A 16 -36.77 -0.59 19.15
CA SER A 16 -36.70 0.74 19.73
C SER A 16 -35.33 1.36 19.36
N ARG A 17 -35.33 2.69 19.40
CA ARG A 17 -34.21 3.64 19.45
C ARG A 17 -33.01 3.18 20.28
N ALA A 18 -31.80 3.36 19.74
CA ALA A 18 -30.60 3.61 20.55
C ALA A 18 -29.73 4.73 19.94
N ARG A 19 -30.00 5.95 20.45
CA ARG A 19 -29.07 7.05 20.78
C ARG A 19 -28.02 7.49 19.74
N LYS A 20 -28.39 8.60 19.07
CA LYS A 20 -27.48 9.71 18.76
C LYS A 20 -26.62 10.07 19.97
N ARG A 21 -25.30 10.16 19.78
CA ARG A 21 -24.43 11.02 20.59
C ARG A 21 -23.44 11.71 19.68
N ASN A 22 -23.64 13.01 19.56
CA ASN A 22 -22.71 13.97 19.01
C ASN A 22 -22.35 14.86 20.20
N TRP A 23 -21.13 14.83 20.71
CA TRP A 23 -20.59 15.93 21.55
C TRP A 23 -19.08 16.02 21.40
N ASN A 24 -18.67 17.27 21.32
CA ASN A 24 -17.37 17.83 21.01
C ASN A 24 -16.53 18.00 22.30
N ARG A 25 -15.21 18.26 22.11
CA ARG A 25 -14.25 18.90 23.05
C ARG A 25 -13.61 18.10 24.22
N GLN A 26 -12.28 17.94 24.08
CA GLN A 26 -11.22 18.56 24.92
C GLN A 26 -11.18 18.27 26.43
N CYS A 27 -10.10 17.64 26.92
CA CYS A 27 -9.43 17.96 28.19
C CYS A 27 -8.02 17.35 28.27
N TYR A 28 -7.10 18.16 28.80
CA TYR A 28 -5.69 17.91 29.13
C TYR A 28 -5.52 16.96 30.33
N GLY A 29 -4.34 16.34 30.47
CA GLY A 29 -3.91 15.70 31.73
C GLY A 29 -2.58 14.94 31.60
N GLU A 30 -1.53 15.51 32.19
CA GLU A 30 -0.17 14.99 32.34
C GLU A 30 -0.07 13.77 33.27
N VAL A 31 0.80 12.80 32.95
CA VAL A 31 1.75 12.09 33.85
C VAL A 31 2.61 11.20 32.92
N GLY A 32 3.95 11.19 32.87
CA GLY A 32 4.92 11.36 33.94
C GLY A 32 5.29 9.99 34.51
N GLU A 33 6.27 9.30 33.92
CA GLU A 33 7.44 8.71 34.61
C GLU A 33 8.17 7.61 33.81
N ARG A 34 9.51 7.72 33.87
CA ARG A 34 10.53 6.87 33.25
C ARG A 34 10.88 5.71 34.18
N PHE A 35 10.98 4.49 33.66
CA PHE A 35 11.77 3.43 34.30
C PHE A 35 13.03 3.12 33.49
N ARG A 36 14.20 3.38 34.11
CA ARG A 36 15.52 2.93 33.67
C ARG A 36 15.76 1.53 34.22
N PHE A 37 16.31 0.63 33.42
CA PHE A 37 16.99 -0.57 33.92
C PHE A 37 18.50 -0.43 33.71
N ARG A 38 19.26 -0.63 34.80
CA ARG A 38 20.71 -0.90 34.80
C ARG A 38 20.95 -2.42 34.87
N PRO A 39 22.06 -2.94 34.32
CA PRO A 39 22.43 -4.34 34.44
C PRO A 39 23.40 -4.57 35.62
N GLU A 40 23.32 -5.73 36.27
CA GLU A 40 24.40 -6.20 37.14
C GLU A 40 24.87 -7.59 36.70
N TYR A 41 26.19 -7.65 36.48
CA TYR A 41 27.02 -8.82 36.26
C TYR A 41 27.43 -9.44 37.60
N ARG A 42 27.52 -10.78 37.67
CA ARG A 42 28.46 -11.45 38.58
C ARG A 42 28.88 -12.83 38.04
N HIS A 43 30.19 -13.05 37.93
CA HIS A 43 30.89 -14.31 37.61
C HIS A 43 31.27 -15.07 38.92
N PRO A 44 32.05 -16.19 38.90
CA PRO A 44 31.59 -17.52 39.28
C PRO A 44 32.31 -18.04 40.54
N CYS A 45 31.97 -19.22 41.04
CA CYS A 45 32.84 -19.95 41.97
C CYS A 45 32.75 -21.44 41.68
N GLU A 46 33.89 -22.00 41.28
CA GLU A 46 34.16 -23.43 41.16
C GLU A 46 34.52 -23.98 42.54
N THR A 47 34.03 -25.18 42.86
CA THR A 47 34.82 -26.15 43.64
C THR A 47 34.61 -27.55 43.08
N VAL A 48 35.75 -28.17 42.74
CA VAL A 48 35.97 -29.56 42.36
C VAL A 48 35.83 -30.47 43.58
N ASN A 49 35.37 -31.70 43.36
CA ASN A 49 35.89 -32.89 44.06
C ASN A 49 35.64 -34.15 43.23
N GLU A 50 36.70 -34.95 43.13
CA GLU A 50 36.85 -36.21 42.41
C GLU A 50 36.23 -37.39 43.15
N SER A 51 35.74 -38.40 42.41
CA SER A 51 36.06 -39.84 42.58
C SER A 51 35.01 -40.78 41.95
N GLY A 52 35.47 -41.83 41.27
CA GLY A 52 34.72 -43.08 41.08
C GLY A 52 34.21 -43.40 39.66
N THR A 53 34.65 -44.54 39.14
CA THR A 53 34.47 -45.12 37.78
C THR A 53 33.05 -45.60 37.39
N PRO A 54 32.74 -45.78 36.07
CA PRO A 54 31.42 -46.17 35.49
C PRO A 54 31.21 -47.71 35.54
N PRO A 55 30.14 -48.38 35.02
CA PRO A 55 29.19 -47.96 33.95
C PRO A 55 27.74 -48.50 34.04
N TYR A 56 26.72 -47.66 33.78
CA TYR A 56 25.45 -48.16 33.22
C TYR A 56 24.83 -47.09 32.30
N SER A 57 24.48 -47.51 31.09
CA SER A 57 23.87 -46.71 30.04
C SER A 57 22.60 -46.03 30.51
N LEU A 58 22.64 -44.70 30.66
CA LEU A 58 21.45 -43.88 30.80
C LEU A 58 20.79 -43.75 29.42
N ILE A 59 19.58 -44.27 29.30
CA ILE A 59 18.67 -43.92 28.21
C ILE A 59 18.49 -42.40 28.24
N ASP A 60 18.79 -41.75 27.13
CA ASP A 60 18.63 -40.31 26.97
C ASP A 60 17.13 -39.94 26.94
N TRP A 61 16.60 -39.56 28.10
CA TRP A 61 15.23 -39.09 28.28
C TRP A 61 14.97 -37.72 27.64
N SER A 62 16.00 -37.01 27.13
CA SER A 62 15.80 -35.75 26.41
C SER A 62 15.18 -35.97 25.02
N THR A 63 15.55 -37.06 24.34
CA THR A 63 14.97 -37.47 23.05
C THR A 63 13.54 -38.03 23.15
N ALA A 64 13.16 -38.62 24.28
CA ALA A 64 11.84 -39.24 24.46
C ALA A 64 10.71 -38.19 24.65
N LYS A 65 11.00 -37.03 25.23
CA LYS A 65 10.02 -35.95 25.43
C LYS A 65 9.59 -35.30 24.11
N GLU A 66 10.50 -35.16 23.14
CA GLU A 66 10.17 -34.56 21.84
C GLU A 66 9.33 -35.50 20.96
N ALA A 67 9.54 -36.81 21.06
CA ALA A 67 8.80 -37.80 20.26
C ALA A 67 7.32 -37.95 20.69
N VAL A 68 7.02 -37.77 21.98
CA VAL A 68 5.66 -37.94 22.53
C VAL A 68 4.82 -36.65 22.46
N LEU A 69 5.45 -35.47 22.45
CA LEU A 69 4.75 -34.18 22.41
C LEU A 69 4.45 -33.68 20.98
N SER A 70 5.17 -34.16 19.96
CA SER A 70 4.96 -33.78 18.56
C SER A 70 3.54 -34.05 18.03
N PRO A 71 2.90 -35.21 18.28
CA PRO A 71 1.54 -35.48 17.82
C PRO A 71 0.49 -34.56 18.48
N LEU A 72 0.65 -34.27 19.78
CA LEU A 72 -0.23 -33.39 20.54
C LEU A 72 -0.06 -31.91 20.15
N HIS A 73 1.16 -31.49 19.82
CA HIS A 73 1.43 -30.16 19.26
C HIS A 73 0.75 -29.95 17.91
N ASN A 74 0.68 -30.97 17.05
CA ASN A 74 -0.04 -30.87 15.75
C ASN A 74 -1.57 -30.88 15.91
N LEU A 75 -2.09 -31.48 16.98
CA LEU A 75 -3.53 -31.51 17.28
C LEU A 75 -4.03 -30.19 17.90
N LEU A 76 -3.16 -29.49 18.64
CA LEU A 76 -3.44 -28.21 19.30
C LEU A 76 -2.87 -26.99 18.55
N ALA A 77 -2.04 -27.22 17.52
CA ALA A 77 -1.61 -26.15 16.63
C ALA A 77 -2.85 -25.53 15.98
N PRO A 78 -2.96 -24.19 15.92
CA PRO A 78 -4.04 -23.56 15.17
C PRO A 78 -4.04 -24.16 13.76
N PRO A 79 -5.20 -24.58 13.24
CA PRO A 79 -5.29 -25.18 11.92
C PRO A 79 -4.56 -24.26 10.95
N GLY A 80 -3.63 -24.82 10.16
CA GLY A 80 -2.83 -24.04 9.22
C GLY A 80 -3.71 -23.07 8.42
N LEU A 81 -3.25 -21.85 8.18
CA LEU A 81 -4.08 -20.88 7.47
C LEU A 81 -4.38 -21.41 6.05
N PRO A 82 -5.64 -21.41 5.58
CA PRO A 82 -5.95 -21.75 4.20
C PRO A 82 -5.39 -20.66 3.29
N CYS A 83 -4.72 -21.06 2.22
CA CYS A 83 -4.18 -20.13 1.23
C CYS A 83 -5.30 -19.28 0.64
N LEU A 84 -5.15 -17.95 0.66
CA LEU A 84 -6.15 -17.03 0.11
C LEU A 84 -6.37 -17.25 -1.39
N THR A 85 -5.48 -17.94 -2.11
CA THR A 85 -5.63 -18.20 -3.54
C THR A 85 -6.31 -19.53 -3.85
N CYS A 86 -5.79 -20.64 -3.32
CA CYS A 86 -6.24 -21.99 -3.68
C CYS A 86 -7.02 -22.72 -2.59
N GLY A 87 -7.17 -22.11 -1.40
CA GLY A 87 -7.87 -22.71 -0.26
C GLY A 87 -7.11 -23.86 0.44
N LYS A 88 -6.01 -24.35 -0.13
CA LYS A 88 -5.19 -25.42 0.49
C LYS A 88 -4.50 -24.91 1.75
N MET A 89 -4.37 -25.78 2.75
CA MET A 89 -3.65 -25.50 4.00
C MET A 89 -2.19 -25.15 3.72
N ILE A 90 -1.71 -24.03 4.28
CA ILE A 90 -0.33 -23.60 4.13
C ILE A 90 0.57 -24.47 5.02
N SER A 91 1.41 -25.29 4.40
CA SER A 91 2.43 -26.10 5.09
C SER A 91 3.78 -25.38 5.25
N GLY A 92 4.06 -24.37 4.43
CA GLY A 92 5.30 -23.58 4.47
C GLY A 92 5.03 -22.10 4.21
N LYS A 93 5.49 -21.24 5.12
CA LYS A 93 5.26 -19.79 5.05
C LYS A 93 6.22 -19.14 4.05
N VAL A 94 5.68 -18.31 3.15
CA VAL A 94 6.48 -17.43 2.31
C VAL A 94 6.82 -16.16 3.11
N LYS A 95 8.10 -15.77 3.15
CA LYS A 95 8.53 -14.55 3.85
C LYS A 95 7.81 -13.33 3.27
N GLY A 96 7.10 -12.60 4.12
CA GLY A 96 6.29 -11.44 3.72
C GLY A 96 4.94 -11.78 3.09
N TYR A 97 4.59 -13.05 2.89
CA TYR A 97 3.29 -13.47 2.35
C TYR A 97 2.76 -14.73 3.04
N PRO A 98 2.55 -14.69 4.38
CA PRO A 98 2.11 -15.86 5.15
C PRO A 98 0.70 -16.36 4.78
N GLU A 99 -0.10 -15.56 4.07
CA GLU A 99 -1.47 -15.88 3.65
C GLU A 99 -1.54 -16.63 2.31
N ILE A 100 -0.40 -16.79 1.62
CA ILE A 100 -0.29 -17.40 0.30
C ILE A 100 0.67 -18.58 0.39
N CYS A 101 0.22 -19.76 -0.06
CA CYS A 101 1.10 -20.93 -0.13
C CYS A 101 2.19 -20.73 -1.20
N ASN A 102 3.33 -21.43 -1.05
CA ASN A 102 4.48 -21.29 -1.94
C ASN A 102 4.13 -21.49 -3.44
N SER A 103 3.28 -22.47 -3.76
CA SER A 103 2.88 -22.72 -5.16
C SER A 103 2.09 -21.55 -5.75
N CYS A 104 1.15 -20.98 -5.01
CA CYS A 104 0.40 -19.80 -5.45
C CYS A 104 1.28 -18.55 -5.51
N TYR A 105 2.25 -18.41 -4.59
CA TYR A 105 3.19 -17.31 -4.59
C TYR A 105 4.09 -17.30 -5.84
N ILE A 106 4.63 -18.47 -6.22
CA ILE A 106 5.45 -18.62 -7.43
C ILE A 106 4.64 -18.32 -8.70
N SER A 107 3.33 -18.58 -8.70
CA SER A 107 2.47 -18.25 -9.85
C SER A 107 2.10 -16.77 -9.98
N ILE A 108 2.47 -15.92 -9.01
CA ILE A 108 2.19 -14.47 -9.10
C ILE A 108 2.99 -13.89 -10.28
N PRO A 109 2.33 -13.20 -11.25
CA PRO A 109 2.98 -12.70 -12.46
C PRO A 109 3.72 -11.38 -12.18
N TRP A 110 4.75 -11.43 -11.32
CA TRP A 110 5.56 -10.27 -10.94
C TRP A 110 6.18 -9.56 -12.14
N ILE A 111 6.06 -8.23 -12.18
CA ILE A 111 6.82 -7.40 -13.12
C ILE A 111 8.13 -6.99 -12.42
N ALA A 112 9.18 -7.78 -12.64
CA ALA A 112 10.52 -7.46 -12.15
C ALA A 112 11.29 -6.54 -13.10
N SER A 113 11.09 -6.72 -14.41
CA SER A 113 11.81 -6.00 -15.47
C SER A 113 10.82 -5.52 -16.53
N PRO A 114 10.29 -4.29 -16.39
CA PRO A 114 9.41 -3.71 -17.41
C PRO A 114 10.18 -3.45 -18.70
N ARG A 115 9.57 -3.76 -19.86
CA ARG A 115 10.15 -3.48 -21.18
C ARG A 115 9.69 -2.15 -21.78
N CYS A 116 8.57 -1.60 -21.29
CA CYS A 116 8.11 -0.29 -21.70
C CYS A 116 8.49 0.77 -20.65
N ASP A 117 9.39 1.69 -21.01
CA ASP A 117 9.84 2.75 -20.12
C ASP A 117 8.71 3.66 -19.64
N THR A 118 7.69 3.83 -20.48
CA THR A 118 6.50 4.64 -20.19
C THR A 118 5.56 3.98 -19.19
N CYS A 119 4.95 2.84 -19.56
CA CYS A 119 3.80 2.32 -18.82
C CYS A 119 4.13 1.10 -17.96
N GLY A 120 5.38 0.63 -17.98
CA GLY A 120 5.81 -0.53 -17.21
C GLY A 120 5.34 -1.88 -17.77
N ARG A 121 4.78 -1.93 -18.99
CA ARG A 121 4.35 -3.21 -19.61
C ARG A 121 5.56 -4.14 -19.80
N PRO A 122 5.49 -5.42 -19.36
CA PRO A 122 6.64 -6.32 -19.35
C PRO A 122 7.02 -6.88 -20.73
N VAL A 123 6.11 -6.87 -21.71
CA VAL A 123 6.34 -7.45 -23.05
C VAL A 123 6.66 -6.41 -24.13
N GLY A 124 6.73 -5.12 -23.78
CA GLY A 124 6.78 -4.01 -24.74
C GLY A 124 5.38 -3.53 -25.13
N CYS A 125 5.21 -2.23 -25.40
CA CYS A 125 3.89 -1.60 -25.51
C CYS A 125 3.74 -0.79 -26.80
N PRO A 126 2.99 -1.29 -27.81
CA PRO A 126 2.75 -0.55 -29.05
C PRO A 126 1.91 0.71 -28.81
N ASP A 127 1.06 0.71 -27.77
CA ASP A 127 0.27 1.88 -27.42
C ASP A 127 1.16 3.07 -27.03
N CYS A 128 2.30 2.83 -26.37
CA CYS A 128 3.17 3.90 -25.89
C CYS A 128 4.12 4.41 -26.97
N SER A 129 4.41 3.62 -28.00
CA SER A 129 5.22 4.03 -29.15
C SER A 129 4.40 4.74 -30.24
N ARG A 130 3.07 4.59 -30.24
CA ARG A 130 2.21 5.24 -31.23
C ARG A 130 2.20 6.77 -31.08
N THR A 131 2.47 7.46 -32.17
CA THR A 131 2.34 8.93 -32.31
C THR A 131 0.86 9.37 -32.25
N GLY A 132 0.60 10.63 -31.87
CA GLY A 132 -0.76 11.20 -31.85
C GLY A 132 -1.59 10.87 -30.60
N LYS A 133 -0.98 10.49 -29.48
CA LYS A 133 -1.66 10.52 -28.18
C LYS A 133 -1.69 11.95 -27.63
N GLY A 134 -2.77 12.28 -26.91
CA GLY A 134 -2.86 13.53 -26.15
C GLY A 134 -1.74 13.68 -25.13
N PRO A 135 -1.61 14.86 -24.50
CA PRO A 135 -0.51 15.18 -23.61
C PRO A 135 -0.44 14.19 -22.44
N ARG A 136 0.77 13.77 -22.12
CA ARG A 136 1.07 12.95 -20.95
C ARG A 136 1.58 13.84 -19.83
N HIS A 137 0.97 13.73 -18.67
CA HIS A 137 1.28 14.55 -17.50
C HIS A 137 2.11 13.81 -16.44
N PHE A 138 2.61 12.60 -16.74
CA PHE A 138 3.45 11.80 -15.84
C PHE A 138 4.70 11.30 -16.57
N VAL A 139 5.78 11.08 -15.81
CA VAL A 139 7.08 10.63 -16.28
C VAL A 139 7.01 9.16 -16.72
N LEU A 140 6.61 8.28 -15.80
CA LEU A 140 6.44 6.85 -16.05
C LEU A 140 5.46 6.19 -15.09
N ASN A 141 5.03 4.97 -15.42
CA ASN A 141 4.35 4.04 -14.54
C ASN A 141 5.19 2.78 -14.32
N ARG A 142 5.17 2.25 -13.10
CA ARG A 142 5.55 0.87 -12.79
C ARG A 142 4.39 0.15 -12.12
N SER A 143 4.40 -1.18 -12.19
CA SER A 143 3.37 -2.00 -11.55
C SER A 143 3.99 -3.20 -10.84
N ALA A 144 3.35 -3.70 -9.79
CA ALA A 144 3.82 -4.89 -9.08
C ALA A 144 3.67 -6.16 -9.93
N VAL A 145 2.52 -6.31 -10.60
CA VAL A 145 2.16 -7.54 -11.32
C VAL A 145 1.53 -7.27 -12.68
N SER A 146 1.59 -8.28 -13.55
CA SER A 146 0.78 -8.31 -14.76
C SER A 146 -0.66 -8.72 -14.43
N TYR A 147 -1.63 -8.08 -15.05
CA TYR A 147 -3.03 -8.39 -14.83
C TYR A 147 -3.41 -9.69 -15.56
N ASN A 148 -3.75 -10.73 -14.81
CA ASN A 148 -4.29 -11.99 -15.33
C ASN A 148 -5.57 -12.39 -14.57
N ALA A 149 -6.15 -13.54 -14.89
CA ALA A 149 -7.38 -14.03 -14.24
C ALA A 149 -7.24 -14.16 -12.71
N MET A 150 -6.09 -14.65 -12.23
CA MET A 150 -5.82 -14.77 -10.79
C MET A 150 -5.76 -13.41 -10.10
N MET A 151 -5.05 -12.44 -10.68
CA MET A 151 -4.95 -11.08 -10.15
C MET A 151 -6.29 -10.34 -10.20
N LYS A 152 -7.10 -10.58 -11.24
CA LYS A 152 -8.47 -10.07 -11.32
C LYS A 152 -9.32 -10.57 -10.16
N GLU A 153 -9.24 -11.85 -9.84
CA GLU A 153 -10.00 -12.46 -8.73
C GLU A 153 -9.57 -11.89 -7.38
N TRP A 154 -8.27 -11.74 -7.12
CA TRP A 154 -7.77 -11.14 -5.88
C TRP A 154 -8.29 -9.71 -5.71
N LEU A 155 -8.20 -8.90 -6.76
CA LEU A 155 -8.68 -7.53 -6.72
C LEU A 155 -10.20 -7.46 -6.53
N ALA A 156 -10.96 -8.36 -7.15
CA ALA A 156 -12.41 -8.42 -6.99
C ALA A 156 -12.81 -8.79 -5.56
N ARG A 157 -12.18 -9.81 -4.98
CA ARG A 157 -12.41 -10.20 -3.57
C ARG A 157 -12.08 -9.07 -2.61
N TYR A 158 -10.96 -8.39 -2.83
CA TYR A 158 -10.61 -7.23 -2.01
C TYR A 158 -11.66 -6.12 -2.15
N LYS A 159 -12.02 -5.71 -3.36
CA LYS A 159 -12.94 -4.57 -3.60
C LYS A 159 -14.38 -4.81 -3.18
N PHE A 160 -14.89 -6.03 -3.35
CA PHE A 160 -16.33 -6.31 -3.27
C PHE A 160 -16.71 -7.24 -2.12
N ARG A 161 -15.75 -7.99 -1.55
CA ARG A 161 -16.03 -8.92 -0.44
C ARG A 161 -15.42 -8.46 0.89
N GLY A 162 -14.78 -7.29 0.92
CA GLY A 162 -14.16 -6.75 2.13
C GLY A 162 -13.03 -7.63 2.68
N ASP A 163 -12.37 -8.41 1.82
CA ASP A 163 -11.28 -9.30 2.23
C ASP A 163 -10.02 -8.47 2.56
N GLU A 164 -9.96 -7.95 3.78
CA GLU A 164 -8.85 -7.14 4.29
C GLU A 164 -7.51 -7.88 4.24
N SER A 165 -7.54 -9.23 4.36
CA SER A 165 -6.34 -10.06 4.27
C SER A 165 -5.71 -9.97 2.88
N LEU A 166 -6.53 -9.98 1.81
CA LEU A 166 -6.04 -9.68 0.46
C LEU A 166 -5.57 -8.23 0.32
N GLY A 167 -6.23 -7.27 0.97
CA GLY A 167 -5.76 -5.88 1.01
C GLY A 167 -4.31 -5.78 1.50
N SER A 168 -4.00 -6.46 2.60
CA SER A 168 -2.65 -6.52 3.17
C SER A 168 -1.62 -7.14 2.20
N VAL A 169 -2.01 -8.22 1.50
CA VAL A 169 -1.17 -8.84 0.46
C VAL A 169 -0.89 -7.87 -0.69
N LEU A 170 -1.94 -7.23 -1.22
CA LEU A 170 -1.84 -6.26 -2.32
C LEU A 170 -0.99 -5.04 -1.95
N SER A 171 -1.11 -4.54 -0.72
CA SER A 171 -0.27 -3.46 -0.20
C SER A 171 1.21 -3.89 -0.17
N ARG A 172 1.55 -5.05 0.40
CA ARG A 172 2.94 -5.56 0.40
C ARG A 172 3.51 -5.74 -1.01
N MET A 173 2.71 -6.21 -1.96
CA MET A 173 3.11 -6.28 -3.37
C MET A 173 3.46 -4.90 -3.93
N THR A 174 2.68 -3.87 -3.56
CA THR A 174 2.91 -2.47 -3.94
C THR A 174 4.19 -1.92 -3.29
N GLY A 175 4.46 -2.22 -2.01
CA GLY A 175 5.71 -1.87 -1.34
C GLY A 175 6.96 -2.47 -2.01
N VAL A 176 6.88 -3.74 -2.47
CA VAL A 176 7.93 -4.37 -3.27
C VAL A 176 8.15 -3.60 -4.58
N ALA A 177 7.08 -3.20 -5.27
CA ALA A 177 7.17 -2.43 -6.50
C ALA A 177 7.71 -1.01 -6.27
N ALA A 178 7.34 -0.36 -5.16
CA ALA A 178 7.89 0.94 -4.74
C ALA A 178 9.40 0.86 -4.48
N THR A 179 9.85 -0.19 -3.79
CA THR A 179 11.29 -0.46 -3.56
C THR A 179 12.05 -0.61 -4.88
N ARG A 180 11.48 -1.31 -5.86
CA ARG A 180 12.09 -1.49 -7.19
C ARG A 180 12.13 -0.16 -7.95
N LEU A 181 11.03 0.60 -7.94
CA LEU A 181 10.94 1.91 -8.59
C LEU A 181 12.01 2.87 -8.06
N ILE A 182 12.13 3.04 -6.75
CA ILE A 182 13.10 3.99 -6.19
C ILE A 182 14.55 3.56 -6.49
N LYS A 183 14.83 2.25 -6.50
CA LYS A 183 16.14 1.73 -6.92
C LYS A 183 16.42 2.05 -8.40
N GLU A 184 15.46 1.82 -9.29
CA GLU A 184 15.57 2.16 -10.71
C GLU A 184 15.89 3.65 -10.91
N LEU A 185 15.14 4.52 -10.24
CA LEU A 185 15.29 5.98 -10.38
C LEU A 185 16.62 6.50 -9.81
N ARG A 186 17.10 5.91 -8.70
CA ARG A 186 18.41 6.24 -8.11
C ARG A 186 19.59 5.80 -8.96
N VAL A 187 19.45 4.74 -9.75
CA VAL A 187 20.48 4.31 -10.72
C VAL A 187 20.51 5.23 -11.93
N LYS A 188 19.35 5.69 -12.41
CA LYS A 188 19.24 6.62 -13.55
C LYS A 188 19.64 8.06 -13.20
N SER A 189 19.56 8.42 -11.92
CA SER A 189 19.95 9.74 -11.40
C SER A 189 21.38 9.71 -10.85
N ALA A 190 21.97 10.88 -10.59
CA ALA A 190 23.22 10.93 -9.81
C ALA A 190 23.04 10.14 -8.48
N PRO A 191 24.01 9.28 -8.09
CA PRO A 191 23.87 8.39 -6.95
C PRO A 191 23.39 9.11 -5.68
N GLY A 192 22.36 8.58 -5.04
CA GLY A 192 21.85 9.08 -3.75
C GLY A 192 20.94 10.31 -3.80
N LYS A 193 20.66 10.90 -4.97
CA LYS A 193 19.90 12.17 -5.04
C LYS A 193 18.41 12.06 -5.34
N PHE A 194 17.89 10.88 -5.70
CA PHE A 194 16.46 10.73 -6.01
C PHE A 194 15.63 10.34 -4.78
N HIS A 195 14.60 11.14 -4.49
CA HIS A 195 13.53 10.88 -3.53
C HIS A 195 12.19 11.40 -4.06
N PHE A 196 11.10 10.92 -3.46
CA PHE A 196 9.78 11.51 -3.63
C PHE A 196 9.52 12.50 -2.49
N ASP A 197 8.99 13.68 -2.82
CA ASP A 197 8.57 14.68 -1.85
C ASP A 197 7.31 14.25 -1.10
N ALA A 198 6.39 13.59 -1.80
CA ALA A 198 5.19 13.00 -1.23
C ALA A 198 4.66 11.84 -2.07
N VAL A 199 3.89 10.97 -1.42
CA VAL A 199 3.03 9.97 -2.05
C VAL A 199 1.59 10.47 -1.97
N THR A 200 0.81 10.26 -3.01
CA THR A 200 -0.62 10.50 -3.04
C THR A 200 -1.32 9.39 -3.82
N TYR A 201 -2.64 9.41 -3.92
CA TYR A 201 -3.41 8.31 -4.50
C TYR A 201 -4.60 8.80 -5.32
N VAL A 202 -5.08 7.95 -6.21
CA VAL A 202 -6.29 8.24 -7.00
C VAL A 202 -7.53 8.13 -6.10
N PRO A 203 -8.32 9.21 -5.94
CA PRO A 203 -9.52 9.19 -5.12
C PRO A 203 -10.65 8.42 -5.81
N VAL A 204 -11.49 7.77 -5.01
CA VAL A 204 -12.71 7.13 -5.50
C VAL A 204 -13.92 8.04 -5.33
N SER A 205 -15.05 7.68 -5.94
CA SER A 205 -16.30 8.41 -5.76
C SER A 205 -16.87 8.16 -4.36
N GLU A 206 -17.70 9.09 -3.89
CA GLU A 206 -18.42 8.95 -2.63
C GLU A 206 -19.28 7.68 -2.62
N GLU A 207 -19.98 7.37 -3.71
CA GLU A 207 -20.74 6.12 -3.88
C GLU A 207 -19.85 4.89 -3.68
N ARG A 208 -18.67 4.83 -4.29
CA ARG A 208 -17.74 3.71 -4.08
C ARG A 208 -17.19 3.68 -2.66
N MET A 209 -16.98 4.84 -2.06
CA MET A 209 -16.55 4.94 -0.66
C MET A 209 -17.64 4.41 0.29
N LEU A 210 -18.91 4.73 0.03
CA LEU A 210 -20.07 4.21 0.76
C LEU A 210 -20.28 2.70 0.53
N GLU A 211 -20.13 2.23 -0.71
CA GLU A 211 -20.33 0.83 -1.08
C GLU A 211 -19.36 -0.12 -0.37
N ARG A 212 -18.09 0.26 -0.25
CA ARG A 212 -17.04 -0.65 0.27
C ARG A 212 -16.36 -0.16 1.54
N GLY A 213 -16.55 1.08 1.98
CA GLY A 213 -15.99 1.63 3.22
C GLY A 213 -14.52 2.08 3.16
N PHE A 214 -13.83 1.97 2.02
CA PHE A 214 -12.41 2.34 1.89
C PHE A 214 -11.99 2.76 0.48
N ASN A 215 -10.81 3.37 0.37
CA ASN A 215 -10.12 3.63 -0.89
C ASN A 215 -8.93 2.68 -1.08
N GLN A 216 -9.01 1.74 -2.04
CA GLN A 216 -7.92 0.80 -2.32
C GLN A 216 -6.62 1.52 -2.59
N ALA A 217 -6.64 2.53 -3.46
CA ALA A 217 -5.43 3.25 -3.85
C ALA A 217 -4.76 3.92 -2.64
N ARG A 218 -5.54 4.36 -1.64
CA ARG A 218 -5.02 4.86 -0.36
C ARG A 218 -4.32 3.75 0.43
N ASN A 219 -4.98 2.61 0.63
CA ASN A 219 -4.39 1.48 1.38
C ASN A 219 -3.10 0.96 0.73
N LEU A 220 -3.03 0.98 -0.62
CA LEU A 220 -1.81 0.64 -1.36
C LEU A 220 -0.74 1.73 -1.20
N ALA A 221 -1.15 3.00 -1.14
CA ALA A 221 -0.26 4.13 -0.98
C ALA A 221 0.35 4.25 0.42
N GLU A 222 -0.36 3.81 1.45
CA GLU A 222 0.16 3.75 2.83
C GLU A 222 1.43 2.89 2.90
N GLU A 223 1.41 1.70 2.30
CA GLU A 223 2.59 0.82 2.25
C GLU A 223 3.70 1.42 1.39
N ALA A 224 3.37 2.00 0.23
CA ALA A 224 4.36 2.66 -0.63
C ALA A 224 5.05 3.84 0.10
N ALA A 225 4.28 4.67 0.80
CA ALA A 225 4.77 5.80 1.58
C ALA A 225 5.70 5.33 2.71
N ALA A 226 5.29 4.29 3.45
CA ALA A 226 6.08 3.70 4.54
C ALA A 226 7.43 3.17 4.04
N VAL A 227 7.44 2.41 2.94
CA VAL A 227 8.67 1.85 2.34
C VAL A 227 9.60 2.94 1.82
N LEU A 228 9.04 4.03 1.27
CA LEU A 228 9.82 5.13 0.69
C LEU A 228 10.29 6.15 1.72
N GLY A 229 9.71 6.17 2.93
CA GLY A 229 9.94 7.22 3.93
C GLY A 229 9.40 8.58 3.49
N SER A 230 8.37 8.60 2.64
CA SER A 230 7.74 9.82 2.11
C SER A 230 6.36 10.02 2.75
N PRO A 231 5.90 11.27 2.98
CA PRO A 231 4.58 11.50 3.54
C PRO A 231 3.48 11.10 2.56
N LEU A 232 2.40 10.51 3.07
CA LEU A 232 1.17 10.27 2.32
C LEU A 232 0.24 11.49 2.45
N LEU A 233 -0.07 12.15 1.34
CA LEU A 233 -0.88 13.38 1.31
C LEU A 233 -2.16 13.21 0.48
N ASP A 234 -3.24 13.79 1.00
CA ASP A 234 -4.56 13.84 0.37
C ASP A 234 -4.65 15.04 -0.61
N LEU A 235 -3.95 14.95 -1.74
CA LEU A 235 -3.82 16.06 -2.70
C LEU A 235 -4.95 16.13 -3.73
N LEU A 236 -5.74 15.07 -3.87
CA LEU A 236 -6.74 14.90 -4.92
C LEU A 236 -8.10 14.54 -4.35
N VAL A 237 -9.15 15.11 -4.94
CA VAL A 237 -10.55 14.71 -4.70
C VAL A 237 -11.20 14.33 -6.02
N ARG A 238 -12.17 13.42 -5.95
CA ARG A 238 -13.03 13.08 -7.08
C ARG A 238 -14.31 13.91 -6.99
N PHE A 239 -14.46 14.87 -7.90
CA PHE A 239 -15.50 15.91 -7.83
C PHE A 239 -16.85 15.50 -8.47
N ARG A 240 -16.87 14.57 -9.44
CA ARG A 240 -18.13 14.16 -10.13
C ARG A 240 -18.41 12.66 -10.02
N HIS A 241 -19.69 12.33 -9.83
CA HIS A 241 -20.25 11.02 -10.18
C HIS A 241 -20.44 10.97 -11.70
N THR A 242 -19.70 10.08 -12.36
CA THR A 242 -19.99 9.71 -13.75
C THR A 242 -20.93 8.50 -13.74
N GLU A 243 -22.12 8.63 -14.33
CA GLU A 243 -23.07 7.53 -14.50
C GLU A 243 -22.47 6.31 -15.24
N LYS A 244 -23.08 5.13 -15.04
CA LYS A 244 -22.62 3.79 -15.48
C LYS A 244 -22.11 3.78 -16.94
N GLN A 245 -20.90 3.26 -17.10
CA GLN A 245 -20.06 3.34 -18.32
C GLN A 245 -20.16 2.11 -19.26
N SER A 246 -21.20 1.29 -19.16
CA SER A 246 -21.26 0.01 -19.89
C SER A 246 -21.48 0.13 -21.41
N PHE A 247 -21.75 1.34 -21.95
CA PHE A 247 -22.08 1.55 -23.37
C PHE A 247 -21.27 2.64 -24.12
N LYS A 248 -20.13 3.14 -23.58
CA LYS A 248 -19.43 4.31 -24.18
C LYS A 248 -18.14 3.97 -24.96
N ASN A 249 -18.00 4.59 -26.13
CA ASN A 249 -16.83 4.47 -27.00
C ASN A 249 -15.58 5.14 -26.41
N ARG A 250 -14.39 4.74 -26.87
CA ARG A 250 -13.07 5.22 -26.37
C ARG A 250 -12.96 6.75 -26.30
N TRP A 251 -13.52 7.46 -27.29
CA TRP A 251 -13.50 8.92 -27.35
C TRP A 251 -14.42 9.60 -26.34
N GLN A 252 -15.59 9.00 -26.06
CA GLN A 252 -16.51 9.48 -25.02
C GLN A 252 -15.87 9.31 -23.63
N ARG A 253 -15.16 8.21 -23.41
CA ARG A 253 -14.39 8.00 -22.16
C ARG A 253 -13.28 9.02 -21.94
N LEU A 254 -12.63 9.52 -23.00
CA LEU A 254 -11.56 10.53 -22.87
C LEU A 254 -12.11 11.92 -22.51
N ARG A 255 -13.27 12.31 -23.06
CA ARG A 255 -13.95 13.58 -22.72
C ARG A 255 -14.60 13.54 -21.34
N ASP A 256 -15.20 12.40 -20.96
CA ASP A 256 -15.87 12.23 -19.67
C ASP A 256 -14.89 12.31 -18.48
N LEU A 257 -13.60 12.04 -18.68
CA LEU A 257 -12.57 12.13 -17.64
C LEU A 257 -12.14 13.57 -17.31
N GLN A 258 -12.34 14.53 -18.22
CA GLN A 258 -12.00 15.93 -17.95
C GLN A 258 -12.92 16.48 -16.86
N GLY A 259 -12.32 16.99 -15.77
CA GLY A 259 -13.05 17.55 -14.63
C GLY A 259 -13.61 16.53 -13.63
N ILE A 260 -13.25 15.23 -13.74
CA ILE A 260 -13.59 14.23 -12.69
C ILE A 260 -12.77 14.46 -11.42
N PHE A 261 -11.50 14.82 -11.57
CA PHE A 261 -10.58 15.04 -10.45
C PHE A 261 -10.29 16.52 -10.28
N ARG A 262 -10.04 16.93 -9.04
CA ARG A 262 -9.63 18.28 -8.65
C ARG A 262 -8.61 18.22 -7.53
N ALA A 263 -7.87 19.30 -7.34
CA ALA A 263 -7.06 19.48 -6.14
C ALA A 263 -7.96 19.40 -4.90
N ALA A 264 -7.50 18.72 -3.87
CA ALA A 264 -8.16 18.79 -2.57
C ALA A 264 -8.10 20.24 -2.03
N PRO A 265 -9.10 20.70 -1.27
CA PRO A 265 -9.02 22.02 -0.63
C PRO A 265 -7.75 22.14 0.22
N GLY A 266 -6.92 23.15 -0.05
CA GLY A 266 -5.63 23.37 0.65
C GLY A 266 -4.53 22.37 0.29
N ALA A 267 -4.62 21.71 -0.87
CA ALA A 267 -3.59 20.76 -1.32
C ALA A 267 -2.22 21.42 -1.48
N GLU A 268 -2.19 22.66 -1.96
CA GLU A 268 -1.00 23.50 -2.11
C GLU A 268 -0.34 23.81 -0.76
N ASP A 269 -1.12 24.25 0.23
CA ASP A 269 -0.63 24.55 1.58
C ASP A 269 -0.10 23.29 2.26
N LEU A 270 -0.85 22.19 2.14
CA LEU A 270 -0.45 20.89 2.67
C LEU A 270 0.88 20.43 2.06
N LEU A 271 1.00 20.50 0.74
CA LEU A 271 2.23 20.11 0.03
C LEU A 271 3.40 21.03 0.44
N GLN A 272 3.17 22.35 0.48
CA GLN A 272 4.17 23.35 0.87
C GLN A 272 4.73 23.06 2.27
N ALA A 273 3.87 22.68 3.23
CA ALA A 273 4.25 22.37 4.60
C ALA A 273 5.18 21.16 4.73
N PHE A 274 5.16 20.24 3.77
CA PHE A 274 6.05 19.08 3.76
C PHE A 274 7.32 19.31 2.93
N ILE A 275 7.25 20.03 1.82
CA ILE A 275 8.44 20.26 0.97
C ILE A 275 9.43 21.25 1.59
N THR A 276 8.97 22.22 2.39
CA THR A 276 9.83 23.24 3.03
C THR A 276 10.57 22.77 4.29
N ARG A 277 10.22 21.59 4.85
CA ARG A 277 10.90 21.08 6.05
C ARG A 277 12.35 20.70 5.73
N PRO A 278 13.36 21.19 6.49
CA PRO A 278 14.75 20.83 6.25
C PRO A 278 14.94 19.31 6.26
N THR A 279 15.70 18.83 5.27
CA THR A 279 15.96 17.41 4.95
C THR A 279 16.50 16.59 6.12
N ARG A 280 17.12 17.25 7.11
CA ARG A 280 17.72 16.65 8.31
C ARG A 280 16.73 15.82 9.14
N ASN A 281 15.43 16.11 9.06
CA ASN A 281 14.38 15.38 9.79
C ASN A 281 13.59 14.39 8.92
N ARG A 282 13.93 14.23 7.63
CA ARG A 282 13.22 13.36 6.70
C ARG A 282 13.89 11.99 6.51
N PHE A 283 15.19 11.84 6.83
CA PHE A 283 15.95 10.59 6.61
C PHE A 283 16.99 10.33 7.72
N PRO A 284 16.82 9.32 8.59
CA PRO A 284 17.79 9.02 9.65
C PRO A 284 19.05 8.25 9.19
N TYR A 285 19.29 8.07 7.88
CA TYR A 285 20.37 7.19 7.37
C TYR A 285 21.49 7.86 6.56
N SER A 286 21.57 9.20 6.51
CA SER A 286 22.71 9.89 5.91
C SER A 286 23.71 10.33 6.98
N ILE A 287 24.72 9.50 7.25
CA ILE A 287 25.83 9.78 8.19
C ILE A 287 26.89 10.74 7.59
N PHE A 288 26.71 11.22 6.36
CA PHE A 288 27.65 12.18 5.76
C PHE A 288 26.90 13.28 5.01
N SER A 289 26.82 14.46 5.61
CA SER A 289 26.81 15.71 4.85
C SER A 289 27.56 16.80 5.64
N SER A 290 28.57 17.36 4.98
CA SER A 290 29.44 18.44 5.44
C SER A 290 28.67 19.75 5.61
N GLU A 291 29.25 20.69 6.38
CA GLU A 291 28.74 22.05 6.70
C GLU A 291 28.33 22.92 5.49
N SER A 292 28.56 22.48 4.26
CA SER A 292 28.26 23.20 3.02
C SER A 292 26.77 23.33 2.66
N ASP A 293 25.86 22.60 3.31
CA ASP A 293 24.44 22.62 2.95
C ASP A 293 23.67 23.84 3.46
N TYR A 294 24.23 24.60 4.41
CA TYR A 294 23.60 25.82 4.93
C TYR A 294 23.59 26.98 3.92
N LEU A 295 24.47 26.95 2.90
CA LEU A 295 24.51 27.95 1.82
C LEU A 295 23.59 27.60 0.63
N ASN A 296 22.89 26.46 0.66
CA ASN A 296 22.09 25.94 -0.47
C ASN A 296 20.58 26.24 -0.39
N GLY A 297 20.16 27.17 0.47
CA GLY A 297 18.74 27.59 0.58
C GLY A 297 18.12 28.02 -0.75
N GLU A 298 18.91 28.59 -1.67
CA GLU A 298 18.47 28.94 -3.03
C GLU A 298 18.46 27.76 -4.02
N ARG A 299 19.21 26.68 -3.77
CA ARG A 299 19.25 25.54 -4.73
C ARG A 299 17.99 24.67 -4.65
N HIS A 300 17.34 24.59 -3.49
CA HIS A 300 16.15 23.76 -3.30
C HIS A 300 14.89 24.27 -4.04
N SER A 301 14.84 25.55 -4.42
CA SER A 301 13.72 26.13 -5.16
C SER A 301 13.71 25.77 -6.66
N SER A 302 14.87 25.37 -7.22
CA SER A 302 15.03 25.10 -8.66
C SER A 302 14.77 23.65 -9.07
N LEU A 303 14.76 22.70 -8.11
CA LEU A 303 14.44 21.31 -8.41
C LEU A 303 12.92 21.14 -8.58
N PRO A 304 12.45 20.20 -9.42
CA PRO A 304 11.02 19.91 -9.52
C PRO A 304 10.51 19.19 -8.26
N ILE A 305 9.24 19.41 -7.90
CA ILE A 305 8.52 18.63 -6.89
C ILE A 305 8.26 17.23 -7.45
N ARG A 306 8.71 16.19 -6.75
CA ARG A 306 8.54 14.80 -7.18
C ARG A 306 7.43 14.12 -6.41
N LEU A 307 6.32 13.84 -7.09
CA LEU A 307 5.16 13.18 -6.49
C LEU A 307 5.02 11.75 -7.03
N LEU A 308 4.68 10.82 -6.14
CA LEU A 308 4.30 9.45 -6.51
C LEU A 308 2.78 9.28 -6.36
N LEU A 309 2.08 9.08 -7.48
CA LEU A 309 0.65 8.81 -7.52
C LEU A 309 0.38 7.30 -7.58
N ILE A 310 -0.44 6.81 -6.67
CA ILE A 310 -0.81 5.39 -6.53
C ILE A 310 -2.22 5.12 -7.08
N ASP A 311 -2.38 4.03 -7.82
CA ASP A 311 -3.67 3.50 -8.27
C ASP A 311 -3.65 1.95 -8.25
N ASP A 312 -4.80 1.29 -8.44
CA ASP A 312 -4.86 -0.17 -8.41
C ASP A 312 -4.44 -0.83 -9.74
N VAL A 313 -4.97 -0.37 -10.89
CA VAL A 313 -4.75 -1.02 -12.18
C VAL A 313 -4.47 -0.01 -13.28
N TYR A 314 -3.30 -0.13 -13.90
CA TYR A 314 -2.98 0.62 -15.11
C TYR A 314 -3.52 -0.10 -16.35
N THR A 315 -4.53 0.51 -16.98
CA THR A 315 -5.12 0.06 -18.26
C THR A 315 -4.66 0.93 -19.43
N THR A 316 -5.37 2.01 -19.70
CA THR A 316 -5.05 2.99 -20.75
C THR A 316 -4.15 4.13 -20.26
N GLY A 317 -4.09 4.31 -18.94
CA GLY A 317 -3.41 5.43 -18.29
C GLY A 317 -4.23 6.71 -18.18
N SER A 318 -5.47 6.75 -18.69
CA SER A 318 -6.24 8.00 -18.71
C SER A 318 -6.56 8.55 -17.32
N THR A 319 -6.94 7.70 -16.37
CA THR A 319 -7.23 8.10 -14.98
C THR A 319 -6.02 8.78 -14.34
N VAL A 320 -4.88 8.09 -14.30
CA VAL A 320 -3.65 8.61 -13.70
C VAL A 320 -3.11 9.82 -14.47
N ASN A 321 -3.35 9.92 -15.77
CA ASN A 321 -2.97 11.09 -16.57
C ASN A 321 -3.77 12.34 -16.18
N THR A 322 -5.08 12.20 -15.97
CA THR A 322 -5.93 13.31 -15.51
C THR A 322 -5.56 13.72 -14.09
N CYS A 323 -5.35 12.76 -13.19
CA CYS A 323 -4.87 13.06 -11.83
C CYS A 323 -3.51 13.77 -11.85
N ALA A 324 -2.58 13.31 -12.70
CA ALA A 324 -1.28 13.93 -12.84
C ALA A 324 -1.37 15.37 -13.35
N ALA A 325 -2.28 15.65 -14.30
CA ALA A 325 -2.52 17.03 -14.76
C ALA A 325 -2.93 17.96 -13.61
N VAL A 326 -3.85 17.52 -12.75
CA VAL A 326 -4.27 18.27 -11.56
C VAL A 326 -3.10 18.46 -10.58
N LEU A 327 -2.22 17.47 -10.42
CA LEU A 327 -1.04 17.61 -9.56
C LEU A 327 -0.02 18.62 -10.10
N HIS A 328 0.09 18.79 -11.42
CA HIS A 328 0.87 19.90 -12.00
C HIS A 328 0.28 21.24 -11.59
N GLU A 329 -1.05 21.42 -11.70
CA GLU A 329 -1.73 22.66 -11.28
C GLU A 329 -1.43 22.99 -9.80
N VAL A 330 -1.44 22.00 -8.91
CA VAL A 330 -1.08 22.20 -7.49
C VAL A 330 0.36 22.67 -7.33
N CYS A 331 1.31 22.13 -8.09
CA CYS A 331 2.71 22.53 -8.01
C CYS A 331 2.96 23.90 -8.68
N ASP A 332 2.24 24.21 -9.76
CA ASP A 332 2.28 25.50 -10.45
C ASP A 332 1.80 26.63 -9.54
N LEU A 333 0.78 26.39 -8.70
CA LEU A 333 0.35 27.33 -7.65
C LEU A 333 1.45 27.62 -6.62
N LEU A 334 2.38 26.68 -6.42
CA LEU A 334 3.58 26.86 -5.58
C LEU A 334 4.76 27.46 -6.35
N GLY A 335 4.59 27.81 -7.63
CA GLY A 335 5.65 28.34 -8.49
C GLY A 335 6.76 27.33 -8.80
N ARG A 336 6.48 26.02 -8.71
CA ARG A 336 7.47 24.96 -8.91
C ARG A 336 7.03 23.95 -9.97
N GLN A 337 7.97 23.54 -10.81
CA GLN A 337 7.74 22.43 -11.75
C GLN A 337 7.47 21.12 -11.01
N ALA A 338 6.68 20.23 -11.61
CA ALA A 338 6.40 18.91 -11.06
C ALA A 338 6.94 17.75 -11.93
N GLU A 339 7.41 16.71 -11.27
CA GLU A 339 7.63 15.39 -11.87
C GLU A 339 6.67 14.39 -11.21
N ILE A 340 5.65 13.96 -11.95
CA ILE A 340 4.66 13.00 -11.44
C ILE A 340 5.03 11.58 -11.90
N TYR A 341 5.22 10.68 -10.95
CA TYR A 341 5.48 9.26 -11.19
C TYR A 341 4.27 8.45 -10.77
N ILE A 342 4.01 7.35 -11.47
CA ILE A 342 2.88 6.47 -11.18
C ILE A 342 3.38 5.12 -10.68
N LEU A 343 2.74 4.60 -9.64
CA LEU A 343 2.88 3.21 -9.25
C LEU A 343 1.50 2.58 -9.13
N THR A 344 1.30 1.46 -9.82
CA THR A 344 0.05 0.71 -9.76
C THR A 344 0.26 -0.68 -9.20
N TRP A 345 -0.78 -1.28 -8.63
CA TRP A 345 -0.67 -2.68 -8.22
C TRP A 345 -0.54 -3.61 -9.45
N ALA A 346 -1.41 -3.47 -10.46
CA ALA A 346 -1.38 -4.30 -11.66
C ALA A 346 -1.30 -3.54 -12.98
N ARG A 347 -0.71 -4.17 -14.00
CA ARG A 347 -0.65 -3.67 -15.39
C ARG A 347 -1.40 -4.58 -16.35
N SER A 348 -2.41 -4.05 -17.05
CA SER A 348 -3.23 -4.78 -18.03
C SER A 348 -2.64 -4.96 -19.43
#